data_AF-C9L4Y5-F1
#
_entry.id   AF-C9L4Y5-F1
#
_cell.length_a   1.000
_cell.length_b   1.000
_cell.length_c   1.000
_cell.angle_alpha   90.00
_cell.angle_beta   90.00
_cell.angle_gamma   90.00
#
_symmetry.space_group_name_H-M   'P 1'
#
loop_
_entity.id
_entity.type
_entity.pdbx_description
1 polymer ?
#
loop_
_entity_poly.entity_id
_entity_poly.type
_entity_poly.pdbx_seq_one_letter_code
_entity_poly.pdbx_strand_id
1 'polypeptide(L)'
;MEEIEQIYRKYTPQVYKFLFSLCHDKYLAEELTQETFFQAMKSIDNFRGDCRIYVWLCSIAKHLWYQELKKRTGKNIKAVTARRRR
;
A
#
# COMPACT_ATOMS: atom_id res chain seq x y z
N MET A 1 0.11 -20.08 7.63
CA MET A 1 -1.07 -19.20 7.41
C MET A 1 -1.29 -18.22 8.57
N GLU A 2 -1.07 -18.63 9.84
CA GLU A 2 -1.28 -17.76 11.01
C GLU A 2 -0.43 -16.47 11.04
N GLU A 3 0.79 -16.50 10.50
CA GLU A 3 1.70 -15.35 10.53
C GLU A 3 1.21 -14.17 9.67
N ILE A 4 0.60 -14.46 8.52
CA ILE A 4 0.01 -13.43 7.64
C ILE A 4 -1.23 -12.82 8.28
N GLU A 5 -2.05 -13.62 8.96
CA GLU A 5 -3.23 -13.12 9.65
C GLU A 5 -2.85 -12.18 10.81
N GLN A 6 -1.78 -12.51 11.55
CA GLN A 6 -1.25 -11.63 12.61
C GLN A 6 -0.72 -10.32 12.04
N ILE A 7 0.02 -10.36 10.93
CA ILE A 7 0.48 -9.17 10.20
C ILE A 7 -0.72 -8.31 9.77
N TYR A 8 -1.74 -8.94 9.18
CA TYR A 8 -2.95 -8.25 8.75
C TYR A 8 -3.64 -7.56 9.93
N ARG A 9 -3.97 -8.28 11.00
CA ARG A 9 -4.65 -7.71 12.17
C ARG A 9 -3.85 -6.58 12.83
N LYS A 10 -2.52 -6.72 12.87
CA LYS A 10 -1.62 -5.73 13.50
C LYS A 10 -1.45 -4.46 12.67
N TYR A 11 -1.31 -4.58 11.36
CA TYR A 11 -0.94 -3.45 10.51
C TYR A 11 -2.11 -2.81 9.78
N THR A 12 -3.25 -3.48 9.59
CA THR A 12 -4.46 -2.90 9.00
C THR A 12 -4.85 -1.56 9.62
N PRO A 13 -5.02 -1.42 10.94
CA PRO A 13 -5.39 -0.13 11.52
C PRO A 13 -4.32 0.96 11.35
N GLN A 14 -3.03 0.57 11.23
CA GLN A 14 -1.93 1.52 11.04
C GLN A 14 -1.88 2.02 9.58
N VAL A 15 -1.98 1.10 8.63
CA VAL A 15 -2.00 1.40 7.19
C VAL A 15 -3.24 2.21 6.83
N TYR A 16 -4.40 1.87 7.42
CA TYR A 16 -5.62 2.64 7.25
C TYR A 16 -5.47 4.08 7.73
N LYS A 17 -4.96 4.30 8.95
CA LYS A 17 -4.71 5.66 9.47
C LYS A 17 -3.73 6.44 8.60
N PHE A 18 -2.68 5.78 8.11
CA PHE A 18 -1.74 6.38 7.18
C PHE A 18 -2.43 6.83 5.89
N LEU A 19 -3.19 5.95 5.23
CA LEU A 19 -3.91 6.27 4.00
C LEU A 19 -4.97 7.36 4.22
N PHE A 20 -5.74 7.27 5.32
CA PHE A 20 -6.73 8.26 5.69
C PHE A 20 -6.11 9.66 5.88
N SER A 21 -4.91 9.75 6.47
CA SER A 21 -4.17 11.01 6.60
C SER A 21 -3.71 11.59 5.25
N LEU A 22 -3.68 10.79 4.19
CA LEU A 22 -3.32 11.24 2.83
C LEU A 22 -4.54 11.61 2.01
N CYS A 23 -5.55 10.74 1.96
CA CYS A 23 -6.72 10.93 1.10
C CYS A 23 -7.85 11.73 1.74
N HIS A 24 -7.93 11.77 3.07
CA HIS A 24 -9.02 12.40 3.85
C HIS A 24 -10.42 11.90 3.44
N ASP A 25 -10.50 10.67 2.91
CA ASP A 25 -11.72 10.03 2.43
C ASP A 25 -11.78 8.62 3.02
N LYS A 26 -12.85 8.36 3.79
CA LYS A 26 -13.03 7.08 4.48
C LYS A 26 -13.12 5.91 3.50
N TYR A 27 -13.92 6.04 2.45
CA TYR A 27 -14.16 4.97 1.49
C TYR A 27 -12.89 4.67 0.72
N LEU A 28 -12.20 5.72 0.28
CA LEU A 28 -10.95 5.53 -0.45
C LEU A 28 -9.85 4.95 0.44
N ALA A 29 -9.76 5.39 1.70
CA ALA A 29 -8.79 4.83 2.64
C ALA A 29 -9.03 3.33 2.86
N GLU A 30 -10.30 2.91 3.02
CA GLU A 30 -10.65 1.49 3.16
C GLU A 30 -10.28 0.69 1.90
N GLU A 31 -10.64 1.18 0.72
CA GLU A 31 -10.32 0.54 -0.56
C GLU A 31 -8.80 0.38 -0.77
N LEU A 32 -8.05 1.47 -0.61
CA LEU A 32 -6.60 1.45 -0.75
C LEU A 32 -5.92 0.57 0.31
N THR A 33 -6.48 0.48 1.51
CA THR A 33 -5.97 -0.42 2.57
C THR A 33 -6.15 -1.86 2.14
N GLN A 34 -7.34 -2.25 1.68
CA GLN A 34 -7.60 -3.61 1.21
C GLN A 34 -6.67 -3.99 0.04
N GLU A 35 -6.55 -3.11 -0.95
CA GLU A 35 -5.66 -3.34 -2.10
C GLU A 35 -4.20 -3.43 -1.68
N THR A 36 -3.77 -2.63 -0.69
CA THR A 36 -2.41 -2.71 -0.13
C THR A 36 -2.11 -4.10 0.41
N PHE A 37 -3.02 -4.66 1.22
CA PHE A 37 -2.83 -6.00 1.79
C PHE A 37 -2.94 -7.09 0.73
N PHE A 38 -3.80 -6.92 -0.28
CA PHE A 38 -3.86 -7.84 -1.42
C PHE A 38 -2.52 -7.92 -2.17
N GLN A 39 -1.95 -6.77 -2.53
CA GLN A 39 -0.63 -6.69 -3.18
C GLN A 39 0.49 -7.21 -2.26
N ALA A 40 0.43 -6.90 -0.97
CA ALA A 40 1.38 -7.39 0.02
C ALA A 40 1.36 -8.92 0.09
N MET A 41 0.18 -9.55 0.22
CA MET A 41 0.06 -11.02 0.25
C MET A 41 0.62 -11.69 -1.00
N LYS A 42 0.47 -11.07 -2.18
CA LYS A 42 1.04 -11.60 -3.44
C LYS A 42 2.56 -11.46 -3.53
N SER A 43 3.15 -10.56 -2.73
CA SER A 43 4.56 -10.19 -2.81
C SER A 43 5.36 -10.61 -1.58
N ILE A 44 4.69 -11.10 -0.54
CA ILE A 44 5.28 -11.36 0.78
C ILE A 44 6.35 -12.46 0.73
N ASP A 45 6.18 -13.44 -0.16
CA ASP A 45 7.16 -14.51 -0.37
C ASP A 45 8.51 -13.98 -0.91
N ASN A 46 8.50 -12.80 -1.54
CA ASN A 46 9.69 -12.13 -2.06
C ASN A 46 10.24 -11.07 -1.08
N PHE A 47 9.62 -10.90 0.09
CA PHE A 47 10.04 -9.90 1.06
C PHE A 47 11.31 -10.39 1.80
N ARG A 48 12.45 -9.77 1.49
CA ARG A 48 13.77 -10.16 2.03
C ARG A 48 14.02 -9.77 3.49
N GLY A 49 13.08 -9.05 4.12
CA GLY A 49 13.23 -8.61 5.52
C GLY A 49 14.17 -7.42 5.74
N ASP A 50 14.68 -6.79 4.68
CA ASP A 50 15.64 -5.67 4.75
C ASP A 50 15.10 -4.42 5.46
N CYS A 51 13.77 -4.34 5.69
CA CYS A 51 13.13 -3.23 6.37
C CYS A 51 11.97 -3.72 7.24
N ARG A 52 11.43 -2.83 8.09
CA ARG A 52 10.25 -3.16 8.90
C ARG A 52 9.04 -3.41 7.99
N ILE A 53 8.24 -4.44 8.28
CA ILE A 53 7.02 -4.78 7.53
C ILE A 53 6.10 -3.56 7.36
N TYR A 54 5.94 -2.74 8.41
CA TYR A 54 5.16 -1.51 8.32
C TYR A 54 5.68 -0.53 7.25
N VAL A 55 7.00 -0.33 7.18
CA VAL A 55 7.62 0.58 6.19
C VAL A 55 7.40 0.05 4.78
N TRP A 56 7.50 -1.26 4.61
CA TRP A 56 7.21 -1.92 3.35
C TRP A 56 5.73 -1.77 2.94
N LEU A 57 4.78 -2.01 3.85
CA LEU A 57 3.35 -1.80 3.63
C LEU A 57 3.02 -0.35 3.27
N CYS A 58 3.60 0.62 3.98
CA CYS A 58 3.44 2.04 3.65
C CYS A 58 3.97 2.38 2.25
N SER A 59 5.02 1.69 1.78
CA SER A 59 5.54 1.90 0.43
C SER A 59 4.58 1.43 -0.66
N ILE A 60 3.88 0.30 -0.42
CA ILE A 60 2.81 -0.21 -1.31
C ILE A 60 1.61 0.74 -1.26
N ALA A 61 1.14 1.10 -0.07
CA ALA A 61 0.02 2.02 0.13
C ALA A 61 0.24 3.36 -0.57
N LYS A 62 1.44 3.94 -0.41
CA LYS A 62 1.82 5.19 -1.05
C LYS A 62 1.83 5.07 -2.58
N HIS A 63 2.29 3.94 -3.12
CA HIS A 63 2.25 3.69 -4.54
C HIS A 63 0.82 3.67 -5.09
N LEU A 64 -0.08 2.94 -4.43
CA LEU A 64 -1.50 2.85 -4.80
C LEU A 64 -2.18 4.22 -4.71
N TRP A 65 -1.91 4.97 -3.64
CA TRP A 65 -2.41 6.34 -3.49
C TRP A 65 -1.97 7.25 -4.66
N TYR A 66 -0.70 7.19 -5.07
CA TYR A 66 -0.26 7.98 -6.22
C TYR A 66 -0.90 7.54 -7.53
N GLN A 67 -1.17 6.25 -7.73
CA GLN A 67 -1.91 5.78 -8.90
C GLN A 67 -3.32 6.37 -8.91
N GLU A 68 -3.97 6.38 -7.76
CA GLU A 68 -5.31 6.95 -7.60
C GLU A 68 -5.33 8.46 -7.85
N LEU A 69 -4.37 9.20 -7.29
CA LEU A 69 -4.22 10.63 -7.57
C LEU A 69 -4.04 10.92 -9.06
N LYS A 70 -3.28 10.09 -9.78
CA LYS A 70 -3.10 10.23 -11.24
C LYS A 70 -4.40 10.00 -11.99
N LYS A 71 -5.19 8.99 -11.60
CA LYS A 71 -6.51 8.72 -12.20
C LYS A 71 -7.44 9.92 -12.00
N ARG A 72 -7.50 10.45 -10.77
CA ARG A 72 -8.37 11.60 -10.40
C ARG A 72 -8.00 12.90 -11.10
N THR A 73 -6.69 13.16 -11.30
CA THR A 73 -6.23 14.41 -11.92
C THR A 73 -6.27 14.39 -13.45
N GLY A 74 -6.65 13.28 -14.09
CA GLY A 74 -6.72 13.15 -15.55
C GLY A 74 -5.38 13.33 -16.28
N LYS A 75 -4.29 13.60 -15.55
CA LYS A 75 -2.95 13.71 -16.11
C LYS A 75 -2.44 12.29 -16.37
N ASN A 76 -2.35 11.94 -17.64
CA ASN A 76 -1.65 10.75 -18.12
C ASN A 76 -0.14 10.90 -17.87
N ILE A 77 0.27 10.87 -16.59
CA ILE A 77 1.68 10.82 -16.21
C ILE A 77 2.13 9.37 -16.38
N LYS A 78 2.25 8.93 -17.64
CA LYS A 78 3.20 7.87 -17.98
C LYS A 78 4.56 8.35 -17.44
N ALA A 79 5.31 7.44 -16.83
CA ALA A 79 6.63 7.69 -16.25
C ALA A 79 6.68 8.38 -14.88
N VAL A 80 6.41 7.64 -13.80
CA VAL A 80 7.17 7.83 -12.54
C VAL A 80 7.50 6.50 -11.85
N THR A 81 6.74 5.42 -12.09
CA THR A 81 6.89 4.17 -11.32
C THR A 81 7.78 3.10 -11.95
N ALA A 82 8.59 3.45 -12.96
CA ALA A 82 9.60 2.56 -13.55
C ALA A 82 10.90 2.44 -12.70
N ARG A 83 10.83 2.63 -11.37
CA ARG A 83 11.98 2.43 -10.48
C ARG A 83 11.57 1.68 -9.22
N ARG A 84 11.51 0.35 -9.32
CA ARG A 84 11.92 -0.60 -8.27
C ARG A 84 11.87 -2.03 -8.82
N ARG A 85 12.78 -2.31 -9.75
CA ARG A 85 13.39 -3.63 -9.93
C ARG A 85 14.90 -3.41 -9.97
N ARG A 86 15.49 -3.34 -8.78
CA ARG A 86 16.88 -3.70 -8.52
C ARG A 86 16.86 -4.51 -7.25
#